data_AF-A0A7C4IJG2-F1
#
_entry.id   AF-A0A7C4IJG2-F1
#
_cell.length_a   1.000
_cell.length_b   1.000
_cell.length_c   1.000
_cell.angle_alpha   90.00
_cell.angle_beta   90.00
_cell.angle_gamma   90.00
#
_symmetry.space_group_name_H-M   'P 1'
#
loop_
_entity.id
_entity.type
_entity.pdbx_description
1 polymer ?
#
loop_
_entity_poly.entity_id
_entity_poly.type
_entity_poly.pdbx_seq_one_letter_code
_entity_poly.pdbx_strand_id
1 'polypeptide(L)'
;MFTTGDILSLPYADNSISGYLSFGVIEHFIEGPEAALKEAYRVLRPGGIAIITTPSKSWYYYFYKIQQKLKNIIRLILLRKVKKTPFFQYWYTARTLKQFAEEAGFTVTRYATDDLLFTFTELGKYTGKNIHPGSFAYWFTHVFQNTWLRRYGAQSVIIAVKKAERMHCFFSGELIAGPDSLEMFDVPVGELFAQTANAGYYRKENQHPHFAAPYQIEPPLLNPEECYCAVTGKSFISDSLFEKYGLTIPVHPEVLKNTEFNIRILNEHLQPIYRNRSKSAK
;
A
#
# COMPACT_ATOMS: atom_id res chain seq x y z
N MET A 1 6.73 18.62 -3.73
CA MET A 1 5.59 19.48 -3.30
C MET A 1 4.55 18.60 -2.63
N PHE A 2 4.30 18.80 -1.34
CA PHE A 2 3.30 18.07 -0.57
C PHE A 2 2.12 19.00 -0.27
N THR A 3 0.90 18.45 -0.24
CA THR A 3 -0.31 19.19 0.15
C THR A 3 -1.06 18.43 1.24
N THR A 4 -1.72 19.16 2.12
CA THR A 4 -2.62 18.59 3.13
C THR A 4 -4.01 18.43 2.50
N GLY A 5 -4.66 17.29 2.75
CA GLY A 5 -6.01 17.02 2.26
C GLY A 5 -6.67 15.87 3.00
N ASP A 6 -8.00 15.82 2.94
CA ASP A 6 -8.79 14.68 3.37
C ASP A 6 -9.02 13.77 2.17
N ILE A 7 -8.71 12.47 2.29
CA ILE A 7 -8.93 11.52 1.20
C ILE A 7 -10.42 11.22 0.97
N LEU A 8 -11.30 11.68 1.86
CA LEU A 8 -12.75 11.69 1.65
C LEU A 8 -13.22 12.92 0.85
N SER A 9 -12.38 13.94 0.72
CA SER A 9 -12.66 15.17 -0.05
C SER A 9 -11.34 15.82 -0.51
N LEU A 10 -10.78 15.27 -1.57
CA LEU A 10 -9.51 15.70 -2.13
C LEU A 10 -9.65 17.05 -2.83
N PRO A 11 -8.70 17.98 -2.66
CA PRO A 11 -8.74 19.33 -3.23
C PRO A 11 -8.35 19.35 -4.73
N TYR A 12 -8.78 18.35 -5.48
CA TYR A 12 -8.50 18.20 -6.90
C TYR A 12 -9.81 18.14 -7.69
N ALA A 13 -9.80 18.68 -8.91
CA ALA A 13 -10.97 18.64 -9.77
C ALA A 13 -11.29 17.21 -10.21
N ASP A 14 -12.53 16.98 -10.62
CA ASP A 14 -12.91 15.74 -11.29
C ASP A 14 -12.00 15.49 -12.48
N ASN A 15 -11.62 14.23 -12.72
CA ASN A 15 -10.83 13.84 -13.87
C ASN A 15 -9.47 14.55 -14.05
N SER A 16 -8.84 15.00 -12.97
CA SER A 16 -7.60 15.80 -13.03
C SER A 16 -6.32 15.00 -12.80
N ILE A 17 -6.41 13.80 -12.22
CA ILE A 17 -5.25 13.01 -11.79
C ILE A 17 -5.05 11.79 -12.69
N SER A 18 -3.79 11.54 -13.09
CA SER A 18 -3.42 10.38 -13.91
C SER A 18 -3.27 9.08 -13.13
N GLY A 19 -2.82 9.14 -11.87
CA GLY A 19 -2.58 7.96 -11.04
C GLY A 19 -2.83 8.22 -9.55
N TYR A 20 -3.26 7.19 -8.83
CA TYR A 20 -3.59 7.24 -7.40
C TYR A 20 -2.93 6.06 -6.68
N LEU A 21 -2.11 6.34 -5.66
CA LEU A 21 -1.45 5.34 -4.85
C LEU A 21 -1.98 5.41 -3.41
N SER A 22 -2.43 4.28 -2.87
CA SER A 22 -2.93 4.21 -1.49
C SER A 22 -2.48 2.91 -0.84
N PHE A 23 -1.51 3.01 0.08
CA PHE A 23 -0.87 1.85 0.69
C PHE A 23 -1.14 1.81 2.20
N GLY A 24 -2.06 0.94 2.62
CA GLY A 24 -2.41 0.77 4.03
C GLY A 24 -3.12 1.99 4.63
N VAL A 25 -4.24 2.39 4.04
CA VAL A 25 -4.96 3.62 4.40
C VAL A 25 -6.45 3.35 4.60
N ILE A 26 -7.12 2.85 3.56
CA ILE A 26 -8.60 2.77 3.51
C ILE A 26 -9.20 1.75 4.51
N GLU A 27 -8.39 0.85 5.05
CA GLU A 27 -8.79 -0.14 6.06
C GLU A 27 -9.02 0.46 7.45
N HIS A 28 -8.61 1.71 7.67
CA HIS A 28 -8.74 2.41 8.95
C HIS A 28 -10.08 3.15 9.10
N PHE A 29 -10.88 3.26 8.04
CA PHE A 29 -12.22 3.86 8.12
C PHE A 29 -13.20 2.87 8.73
N ILE A 30 -13.81 3.25 9.85
CA ILE A 30 -14.76 2.42 10.61
C ILE A 30 -16.05 2.22 9.81
N GLU A 31 -16.40 3.24 9.04
CA GLU A 31 -17.58 3.30 8.19
C GLU A 31 -17.45 2.45 6.93
N GLY A 32 -16.22 2.02 6.60
CA GLY A 32 -15.88 1.32 5.36
C GLY A 32 -15.09 2.20 4.38
N PRO A 33 -14.50 1.59 3.32
CA PRO A 33 -13.60 2.29 2.39
C PRO A 33 -14.33 3.05 1.27
N GLU A 34 -15.65 2.95 1.18
CA GLU A 34 -16.44 3.32 0.00
C GLU A 34 -16.32 4.82 -0.31
N ALA A 35 -16.37 5.69 0.69
CA ALA A 35 -16.26 7.13 0.50
C ALA A 35 -14.88 7.53 -0.06
N ALA A 36 -13.81 6.97 0.51
CA ALA A 36 -12.44 7.21 0.02
C ALA A 36 -12.23 6.68 -1.41
N LEU A 37 -12.79 5.50 -1.72
CA LEU A 37 -12.70 4.93 -3.06
C LEU A 37 -13.48 5.74 -4.09
N LYS A 38 -14.69 6.23 -3.76
CA LYS A 38 -15.46 7.13 -4.63
C LYS A 38 -14.72 8.43 -4.89
N GLU A 39 -14.06 8.98 -3.88
CA GLU A 39 -13.29 10.20 -4.03
C GLU A 39 -12.04 9.99 -4.90
N ALA A 40 -11.33 8.87 -4.72
CA ALA A 40 -10.24 8.47 -5.60
C ALA A 40 -10.73 8.30 -7.05
N TYR A 41 -11.90 7.70 -7.26
CA TYR A 41 -12.50 7.57 -8.58
C TYR A 41 -12.86 8.92 -9.20
N ARG A 42 -13.41 9.85 -8.42
CA ARG A 42 -13.80 11.20 -8.87
C ARG A 42 -12.60 11.94 -9.46
N VAL A 43 -11.50 12.01 -8.72
CA VAL A 43 -10.31 12.78 -9.11
C VAL A 43 -9.53 12.16 -10.27
N LEU A 44 -9.58 10.83 -10.44
CA LEU A 44 -8.89 10.17 -11.55
C LEU A 44 -9.52 10.54 -12.90
N ARG A 45 -8.69 10.81 -13.90
CA ARG A 45 -9.08 11.05 -15.29
C ARG A 45 -9.53 9.76 -15.99
N PRO A 46 -10.17 9.81 -17.17
CA PRO A 46 -10.45 8.62 -17.99
C PRO A 46 -9.18 7.81 -18.27
N GLY A 47 -9.16 6.53 -17.89
CA GLY A 47 -7.97 5.68 -17.95
C GLY A 47 -6.99 5.88 -16.80
N GLY A 48 -7.30 6.74 -15.84
CA GLY A 48 -6.50 6.94 -14.63
C GLY A 48 -6.45 5.66 -13.79
N ILE A 49 -5.28 5.40 -13.21
CA ILE A 49 -4.96 4.12 -12.56
C ILE A 49 -4.87 4.32 -11.04
N ALA A 50 -5.59 3.50 -10.28
CA ALA A 50 -5.43 3.38 -8.84
C ALA A 50 -4.68 2.08 -8.50
N ILE A 51 -3.62 2.19 -7.71
CA ILE A 51 -2.94 1.05 -7.08
C ILE A 51 -3.19 1.14 -5.58
N ILE A 52 -3.91 0.16 -5.05
CA ILE A 52 -4.38 0.20 -3.66
C ILE A 52 -3.95 -1.09 -2.97
N THR A 53 -3.31 -0.94 -1.81
CA THR A 53 -2.96 -2.05 -0.93
C THR A 53 -3.59 -1.91 0.44
N THR A 54 -3.98 -3.04 1.03
CA THR A 54 -4.45 -3.13 2.42
C THR A 54 -3.97 -4.44 3.04
N PRO A 55 -3.85 -4.52 4.37
CA PRO A 55 -3.57 -5.76 5.08
C PRO A 55 -4.61 -6.84 4.76
N SER A 56 -4.13 -8.06 4.48
CA SER A 56 -4.95 -9.24 4.18
C SER A 56 -4.99 -10.22 5.35
N LYS A 57 -6.06 -11.03 5.43
CA LYS A 57 -6.21 -12.09 6.44
C LYS A 57 -5.21 -13.22 6.19
N SER A 58 -3.96 -13.03 6.62
CA SER A 58 -2.87 -13.99 6.48
C SER A 58 -3.08 -15.23 7.34
N TRP A 59 -2.29 -16.28 7.10
CA TRP A 59 -2.30 -17.45 8.00
C TRP A 59 -1.89 -17.07 9.44
N TYR A 60 -0.97 -16.12 9.60
CA TYR A 60 -0.56 -15.62 10.92
C TYR A 60 -1.69 -14.87 11.61
N TYR A 61 -2.46 -14.06 10.87
CA TYR A 61 -3.68 -13.43 11.40
C TYR A 61 -4.65 -14.46 11.98
N TYR A 62 -4.91 -15.55 11.26
CA TYR A 62 -5.78 -16.62 11.76
C TYR A 62 -5.18 -17.34 12.99
N PHE A 63 -3.89 -17.65 12.94
CA PHE A 63 -3.16 -18.25 14.05
C PHE A 63 -3.25 -17.40 15.33
N TYR A 64 -2.95 -16.09 15.22
CA TYR A 64 -3.06 -15.15 16.33
C TYR A 64 -4.49 -15.04 16.87
N LYS A 65 -5.51 -14.99 15.98
CA LYS A 65 -6.93 -14.97 16.40
C LYS A 65 -7.31 -16.22 17.18
N ILE A 66 -6.82 -17.40 16.79
CA ILE A 66 -7.05 -18.66 17.51
C ILE A 66 -6.40 -18.60 18.89
N GLN A 67 -5.13 -18.20 18.98
CA GLN A 67 -4.42 -18.04 20.26
C GLN A 67 -5.16 -17.07 21.21
N GLN A 68 -5.64 -15.95 20.69
CA GLN A 68 -6.39 -14.96 21.49
C GLN A 68 -7.75 -15.50 21.94
N LYS A 69 -8.46 -16.27 21.11
CA LYS A 69 -9.70 -16.95 21.52
C LYS A 69 -9.45 -17.93 22.66
N LEU A 70 -8.44 -18.78 22.54
CA LEU A 70 -8.06 -19.74 23.58
C LEU A 70 -7.68 -19.02 24.89
N LYS A 71 -6.88 -17.96 24.82
CA LYS A 71 -6.52 -17.13 25.97
C LYS A 71 -7.74 -16.49 26.65
N ASN A 72 -8.73 -16.08 25.86
CA ASN A 72 -9.97 -15.52 26.40
C ASN A 72 -10.84 -16.60 27.05
N ILE A 73 -10.93 -17.81 26.49
CA ILE A 73 -11.60 -18.95 27.11
C ILE A 73 -10.97 -19.26 28.48
N ILE A 74 -9.64 -19.35 28.56
CA ILE A 74 -8.92 -19.59 29.83
C ILE A 74 -9.21 -18.47 30.84
N ARG A 75 -9.24 -17.20 30.41
CA ARG A 75 -9.58 -16.08 31.30
C ARG A 75 -10.99 -16.19 31.86
N LEU A 76 -11.96 -16.58 31.03
CA LEU A 76 -13.34 -16.77 31.46
C LEU A 76 -13.47 -17.92 32.47
N ILE A 77 -12.78 -19.04 32.23
CA ILE A 77 -12.69 -20.16 33.18
C ILE A 77 -12.10 -19.69 34.53
N LEU A 78 -11.09 -18.82 34.49
CA LEU A 78 -10.47 -18.22 35.68
C LEU A 78 -11.24 -17.01 36.25
N LEU A 79 -12.49 -16.77 35.82
CA LEU A 79 -13.34 -15.64 36.24
C LEU A 79 -12.68 -14.25 36.05
N ARG A 80 -11.75 -14.12 35.10
CA ARG A 80 -11.06 -12.87 34.77
C ARG A 80 -11.78 -12.14 33.63
N LYS A 81 -11.84 -10.81 33.73
CA LYS A 81 -12.42 -9.96 32.67
C LYS A 81 -11.62 -10.07 31.36
N VAL A 82 -12.33 -10.19 30.24
CA VAL A 82 -11.76 -10.11 28.89
C VAL A 82 -11.59 -8.64 28.52
N LYS A 83 -10.36 -8.22 28.19
CA LYS A 83 -10.10 -6.87 27.68
C LYS A 83 -10.59 -6.76 26.24
N LYS A 84 -11.48 -5.79 25.96
CA LYS A 84 -11.84 -5.41 24.58
C LYS A 84 -10.72 -4.52 24.03
N THR A 85 -10.19 -4.88 22.86
CA THR A 85 -9.25 -4.04 22.13
C THR A 85 -10.02 -3.00 21.31
N PRO A 86 -9.53 -1.74 21.23
CA PRO A 86 -10.09 -0.76 20.31
C PRO A 86 -9.97 -1.25 18.85
N PHE A 87 -10.82 -0.71 17.98
CA PHE A 87 -10.67 -0.93 16.54
C PHE A 87 -9.37 -0.26 16.07
N PHE A 88 -8.66 -0.93 15.17
CA PHE A 88 -7.44 -0.41 14.58
C PHE A 88 -7.58 -0.38 13.06
N GLN A 89 -7.92 -1.53 12.47
CA GLN A 89 -8.10 -1.68 11.03
C GLN A 89 -8.96 -2.89 10.66
N TYR A 90 -9.50 -2.87 9.46
CA TYR A 90 -10.01 -4.03 8.76
C TYR A 90 -8.88 -4.83 8.07
N TRP A 91 -9.20 -6.07 7.69
CA TRP A 91 -8.28 -6.95 6.96
C TRP A 91 -9.01 -7.45 5.72
N TYR A 92 -8.87 -6.71 4.62
CA TYR A 92 -9.60 -7.02 3.39
C TYR A 92 -8.86 -8.08 2.60
N THR A 93 -9.59 -9.13 2.18
CA THR A 93 -9.05 -10.04 1.17
C THR A 93 -9.01 -9.31 -0.17
N ALA A 94 -8.14 -9.73 -1.10
CA ALA A 94 -8.05 -9.08 -2.41
C ALA A 94 -9.39 -9.10 -3.16
N ARG A 95 -10.20 -10.14 -2.95
CA ARG A 95 -11.57 -10.22 -3.50
C ARG A 95 -12.49 -9.17 -2.91
N THR A 96 -12.47 -9.00 -1.58
CA THR A 96 -13.28 -7.98 -0.90
C THR A 96 -12.85 -6.58 -1.30
N LEU A 97 -11.54 -6.32 -1.37
CA LEU A 97 -11.00 -5.04 -1.81
C LEU A 97 -11.39 -4.75 -3.27
N LYS A 98 -11.33 -5.75 -4.15
CA LYS A 98 -11.84 -5.67 -5.53
C LYS A 98 -13.31 -5.25 -5.56
N GLN A 99 -14.16 -5.90 -4.77
CA GLN A 99 -15.60 -5.60 -4.73
C GLN A 99 -15.86 -4.14 -4.36
N PHE A 100 -15.23 -3.64 -3.30
CA PHE A 100 -15.38 -2.23 -2.91
C PHE A 100 -14.92 -1.25 -4.00
N ALA A 101 -13.83 -1.56 -4.68
CA ALA A 101 -13.36 -0.72 -5.78
C ALA A 101 -14.33 -0.72 -6.98
N GLU A 102 -14.87 -1.90 -7.33
CA GLU A 102 -15.86 -2.03 -8.41
C GLU A 102 -17.17 -1.30 -8.07
N GLU A 103 -17.63 -1.40 -6.82
CA GLU A 103 -18.79 -0.66 -6.31
C GLU A 103 -18.58 0.87 -6.31
N ALA A 104 -17.33 1.33 -6.22
CA ALA A 104 -16.97 2.74 -6.37
C ALA A 104 -16.86 3.21 -7.84
N GLY A 105 -17.03 2.30 -8.81
CA GLY A 105 -17.04 2.59 -10.25
C GLY A 105 -15.77 2.17 -11.00
N PHE A 106 -14.77 1.62 -10.33
CA PHE A 106 -13.55 1.17 -11.00
C PHE A 106 -13.75 -0.12 -11.80
N THR A 107 -12.95 -0.28 -12.85
CA THR A 107 -12.68 -1.59 -13.45
C THR A 107 -11.39 -2.14 -12.84
N VAL A 108 -11.48 -3.19 -12.03
CA VAL A 108 -10.30 -3.85 -11.44
C VAL A 108 -9.68 -4.79 -12.45
N THR A 109 -8.52 -4.43 -12.98
CA THR A 109 -7.81 -5.20 -14.01
C THR A 109 -6.95 -6.30 -13.41
N ARG A 110 -6.38 -6.06 -12.23
CA ARG A 110 -5.59 -7.04 -11.48
C ARG A 110 -5.89 -6.96 -9.99
N TYR A 111 -5.94 -8.11 -9.33
CA TYR A 111 -6.00 -8.20 -7.88
C TYR A 111 -5.30 -9.46 -7.40
N ALA A 112 -4.59 -9.37 -6.29
CA ALA A 112 -3.88 -10.48 -5.68
C ALA A 112 -3.77 -10.30 -4.17
N THR A 113 -3.67 -11.42 -3.47
CA THR A 113 -3.12 -11.43 -2.11
C THR A 113 -1.71 -11.96 -2.20
N ASP A 114 -0.81 -11.32 -1.49
CA ASP A 114 0.62 -11.53 -1.58
C ASP A 114 1.32 -11.30 -0.24
N ASP A 115 2.65 -11.38 -0.26
CA ASP A 115 3.54 -11.15 0.88
C ASP A 115 3.48 -12.29 1.92
N LEU A 116 3.80 -13.53 1.50
CA LEU A 116 4.00 -14.64 2.44
C LEU A 116 5.23 -14.41 3.30
N LEU A 117 6.27 -13.73 2.81
CA LEU A 117 7.48 -13.51 3.58
C LEU A 117 7.19 -12.73 4.86
N PHE A 118 6.39 -11.66 4.77
CA PHE A 118 6.03 -10.87 5.94
C PHE A 118 5.31 -11.67 7.02
N THR A 119 4.51 -12.68 6.66
CA THR A 119 3.82 -13.53 7.64
C THR A 119 4.79 -14.33 8.53
N PHE A 120 5.96 -14.68 8.00
CA PHE A 120 7.03 -15.26 8.80
C PHE A 120 7.70 -14.19 9.67
N THR A 121 7.80 -12.94 9.22
CA THR A 121 8.28 -11.83 10.05
C THR A 121 7.39 -11.67 11.28
N GLU A 122 6.07 -11.73 11.09
CA GLU A 122 5.08 -11.68 12.17
C GLU A 122 5.28 -12.84 13.17
N LEU A 123 5.50 -14.06 12.65
CA LEU A 123 5.83 -15.23 13.48
C LEU A 123 7.12 -15.02 14.29
N GLY A 124 8.14 -14.42 13.66
CA GLY A 124 9.42 -14.06 14.26
C GLY A 124 9.37 -12.82 15.16
N LYS A 125 8.17 -12.37 15.57
CA LYS A 125 7.94 -11.18 16.40
C LYS A 125 8.55 -9.91 15.82
N TYR A 126 8.50 -9.76 14.49
CA TYR A 126 8.99 -8.58 13.77
C TYR A 126 10.50 -8.32 13.90
N THR A 127 11.28 -9.33 14.31
CA THR A 127 12.73 -9.17 14.50
C THR A 127 13.54 -9.29 13.20
N GLY A 128 12.94 -9.86 12.15
CA GLY A 128 13.64 -10.18 10.89
C GLY A 128 14.65 -11.33 10.99
N LYS A 129 15.00 -11.79 12.20
CA LYS A 129 16.05 -12.80 12.43
C LYS A 129 15.75 -14.15 11.78
N ASN A 130 14.49 -14.46 11.52
CA ASN A 130 14.06 -15.70 10.88
C ASN A 130 13.90 -15.57 9.36
N ILE A 131 14.21 -14.40 8.78
CA ILE A 131 14.11 -14.10 7.35
C ILE A 131 15.46 -13.63 6.86
N HIS A 132 16.25 -14.59 6.42
CA HIS A 132 17.53 -14.35 5.76
C HIS A 132 17.72 -15.40 4.66
N PRO A 133 18.57 -15.12 3.65
CA PRO A 133 18.98 -16.14 2.70
C PRO A 133 19.43 -17.41 3.42
N GLY A 134 18.91 -18.57 2.99
CA GLY A 134 19.15 -19.88 3.62
C GLY A 134 18.23 -20.26 4.78
N SER A 135 17.38 -19.36 5.28
CA SER A 135 16.35 -19.71 6.27
C SER A 135 15.19 -20.49 5.65
N PHE A 136 14.49 -21.29 6.46
CA PHE A 136 13.27 -21.99 6.03
C PHE A 136 12.21 -21.02 5.51
N ALA A 137 11.98 -19.90 6.20
CA ALA A 137 10.99 -18.90 5.78
C ALA A 137 11.31 -18.37 4.38
N TYR A 138 12.58 -18.01 4.13
CA TYR A 138 13.04 -17.49 2.85
C TYR A 138 12.89 -18.52 1.71
N TRP A 139 13.33 -19.77 1.96
CA TRP A 139 13.15 -20.86 0.99
C TRP A 139 11.67 -21.11 0.70
N PHE A 140 10.85 -21.24 1.75
CA PHE A 140 9.43 -21.55 1.62
C PHE A 140 8.71 -20.49 0.80
N THR A 141 8.92 -19.21 1.11
CA THR A 141 8.25 -18.12 0.40
C THR A 141 8.72 -18.08 -1.05
N HIS A 142 10.01 -18.25 -1.32
CA HIS A 142 10.54 -18.24 -2.69
C HIS A 142 9.88 -19.33 -3.56
N VAL A 143 9.69 -20.53 -3.02
CA VAL A 143 9.06 -21.65 -3.73
C VAL A 143 7.56 -21.47 -3.87
N PHE A 144 6.87 -21.03 -2.81
CA PHE A 144 5.42 -21.10 -2.74
C PHE A 144 4.67 -19.80 -3.04
N GLN A 145 5.34 -18.64 -3.13
CA GLN A 145 4.69 -17.34 -3.43
C GLN A 145 3.93 -17.36 -4.76
N ASN A 146 4.39 -18.13 -5.74
CA ASN A 146 3.77 -18.16 -7.07
C ASN A 146 2.68 -19.22 -7.19
N THR A 147 2.35 -19.89 -6.09
CA THR A 147 1.33 -20.93 -6.04
C THR A 147 0.03 -20.38 -5.44
N TRP A 148 -0.98 -21.24 -5.33
CA TRP A 148 -2.23 -20.91 -4.66
C TRP A 148 -2.05 -20.48 -3.19
N LEU A 149 -0.92 -20.80 -2.55
CA LEU A 149 -0.61 -20.47 -1.16
C LEU A 149 -0.46 -18.97 -0.91
N ARG A 150 -0.15 -18.16 -1.93
CA ARG A 150 -0.07 -16.68 -1.81
C ARG A 150 -1.30 -16.04 -1.20
N ARG A 151 -2.47 -16.68 -1.33
CA ARG A 151 -3.73 -16.23 -0.72
C ARG A 151 -3.67 -16.07 0.80
N TYR A 152 -2.67 -16.68 1.43
CA TYR A 152 -2.41 -16.59 2.87
C TYR A 152 -1.35 -15.56 3.24
N GLY A 153 -0.89 -14.75 2.28
CA GLY A 153 0.03 -13.64 2.51
C GLY A 153 -0.62 -12.48 3.28
N ALA A 154 0.22 -11.53 3.69
CA ALA A 154 -0.15 -10.43 4.58
C ALA A 154 -0.78 -9.23 3.87
N GLN A 155 -0.71 -9.14 2.54
CA GLN A 155 -1.12 -7.94 1.79
C GLN A 155 -2.11 -8.29 0.69
N SER A 156 -3.13 -7.45 0.51
CA SER A 156 -4.01 -7.45 -0.64
C SER A 156 -3.66 -6.26 -1.51
N VAL A 157 -3.54 -6.47 -2.82
CA VAL A 157 -3.26 -5.43 -3.81
C VAL A 157 -4.28 -5.48 -4.93
N ILE A 158 -4.69 -4.31 -5.41
CA ILE A 158 -5.46 -4.15 -6.65
C ILE A 158 -4.81 -3.12 -7.56
N ILE A 159 -4.94 -3.35 -8.87
CA ILE A 159 -4.77 -2.36 -9.93
C ILE A 159 -6.16 -2.13 -10.51
N ALA A 160 -6.61 -0.88 -10.47
CA ALA A 160 -7.96 -0.47 -10.82
C ALA A 160 -7.91 0.73 -11.78
N VAL A 161 -8.80 0.75 -12.76
CA VAL A 161 -8.82 1.77 -13.82
C VAL A 161 -10.19 2.45 -13.88
N LYS A 162 -10.20 3.77 -14.04
CA LYS A 162 -11.40 4.52 -14.40
C LYS A 162 -11.73 4.31 -15.87
N LYS A 163 -12.51 3.27 -16.17
CA LYS A 163 -12.89 2.91 -17.55
C LYS A 163 -13.77 3.99 -18.19
N ALA A 164 -13.54 4.26 -19.47
CA ALA A 164 -14.32 5.16 -20.31
C ALA A 164 -14.23 4.73 -21.78
N GLU A 165 -15.06 5.31 -22.66
CA GLU A 165 -15.04 5.09 -24.12
C GLU A 165 -13.68 5.44 -24.76
N ARG A 166 -13.04 6.49 -24.26
CA ARG A 166 -11.65 6.82 -24.56
C ARG A 166 -10.90 7.08 -23.26
N MET A 167 -9.69 6.54 -23.19
CA MET A 167 -8.85 6.56 -22.00
C MET A 167 -7.46 7.09 -22.36
N HIS A 168 -6.82 7.74 -21.39
CA HIS A 168 -5.44 8.16 -21.54
C HIS A 168 -4.52 6.94 -21.58
N CYS A 169 -3.72 6.80 -22.65
CA CYS A 169 -2.72 5.77 -22.80
C CYS A 169 -1.66 5.90 -21.70
N PHE A 170 -1.32 4.80 -21.05
CA PHE A 170 -0.33 4.75 -19.98
C PHE A 170 1.07 5.23 -20.44
N PHE A 171 1.43 4.96 -21.69
CA PHE A 171 2.74 5.30 -22.23
C PHE A 171 2.85 6.73 -22.76
N SER A 172 1.89 7.18 -23.58
CA SER A 172 1.94 8.52 -24.18
C SER A 172 1.23 9.59 -23.36
N GLY A 173 0.32 9.20 -22.46
CA GLY A 173 -0.57 10.12 -21.76
C GLY A 173 -1.68 10.71 -22.63
N GLU A 174 -1.76 10.37 -23.91
CA GLU A 174 -2.78 10.87 -24.86
C GLU A 174 -4.09 10.09 -24.77
N LEU A 175 -5.22 10.73 -25.08
CA LEU A 175 -6.57 10.14 -25.00
C LEU A 175 -6.90 9.23 -26.20
N ILE A 176 -6.16 8.13 -26.34
CA ILE A 176 -6.17 7.26 -27.53
C ILE A 176 -6.48 5.78 -27.25
N ALA A 177 -6.56 5.36 -25.98
CA ALA A 177 -6.83 3.96 -25.64
C ALA A 177 -8.34 3.68 -25.59
N GLY A 178 -8.79 2.63 -26.28
CA GLY A 178 -10.17 2.15 -26.21
C GLY A 178 -10.44 1.22 -25.01
N PRO A 179 -11.71 0.94 -24.68
CA PRO A 179 -12.10 0.08 -23.55
C PRO A 179 -11.56 -1.35 -23.66
N ASP A 180 -11.47 -1.90 -24.88
CA ASP A 180 -11.00 -3.27 -25.17
C ASP A 180 -9.53 -3.46 -24.81
N SER A 181 -8.77 -2.37 -24.69
CA SER A 181 -7.39 -2.40 -24.20
C SER A 181 -7.28 -3.07 -22.81
N LEU A 182 -8.28 -2.84 -21.95
CA LEU A 182 -8.31 -3.42 -20.60
C LEU A 182 -8.68 -4.91 -20.60
N GLU A 183 -9.01 -5.51 -21.74
CA GLU A 183 -9.16 -6.96 -21.86
C GLU A 183 -7.79 -7.63 -21.96
N MET A 184 -6.86 -7.01 -22.69
CA MET A 184 -5.50 -7.52 -22.95
C MET A 184 -4.48 -7.07 -21.89
N PHE A 185 -4.62 -5.85 -21.37
CA PHE A 185 -3.63 -5.21 -20.50
C PHE A 185 -4.21 -4.82 -19.13
N ASP A 186 -3.34 -4.69 -18.13
CA ASP A 186 -3.72 -4.19 -16.79
C ASP A 186 -3.95 -2.67 -16.74
N VAL A 187 -3.42 -1.96 -17.74
CA VAL A 187 -3.47 -0.50 -17.87
C VAL A 187 -3.95 -0.13 -19.27
N PRO A 188 -4.51 1.07 -19.50
CA PRO A 188 -4.89 1.48 -20.86
C PRO A 188 -3.67 1.64 -21.76
N VAL A 189 -3.63 0.87 -22.85
CA VAL A 189 -2.59 0.90 -23.87
C VAL A 189 -3.22 1.26 -25.22
N GLY A 190 -2.75 2.32 -25.86
CA GLY A 190 -3.15 2.68 -27.23
C GLY A 190 -2.62 1.68 -28.25
N GLU A 191 -3.32 1.52 -29.38
CA GLU A 191 -3.01 0.49 -30.39
C GLU A 191 -1.55 0.51 -30.87
N LEU A 192 -1.00 1.71 -31.12
CA LEU A 192 0.40 1.90 -31.53
C LEU A 192 1.41 1.38 -30.50
N PHE A 193 1.05 1.36 -29.22
CA PHE A 193 1.93 0.92 -28.13
C PHE A 193 1.77 -0.58 -27.80
N ALA A 194 0.69 -1.22 -28.24
CA ALA A 194 0.34 -2.60 -27.87
C ALA A 194 1.38 -3.64 -28.32
N GLN A 195 2.17 -3.32 -29.35
CA GLN A 195 3.24 -4.17 -29.90
C GLN A 195 4.63 -3.84 -29.33
N THR A 196 4.77 -2.81 -28.49
CA THR A 196 6.06 -2.45 -27.91
C THR A 196 6.50 -3.48 -26.88
N ALA A 197 7.82 -3.65 -26.70
CA ALA A 197 8.37 -4.53 -25.67
C ALA A 197 7.86 -4.13 -24.27
N ASN A 198 7.75 -2.82 -24.00
CA ASN A 198 7.28 -2.31 -22.71
C ASN A 198 5.80 -2.65 -22.43
N ALA A 199 4.94 -2.70 -23.45
CA ALA A 199 3.55 -3.14 -23.27
C ALA A 199 3.47 -4.61 -22.84
N GLY A 200 4.48 -5.43 -23.16
CA GLY A 200 4.59 -6.81 -22.70
C GLY A 200 4.48 -6.94 -21.18
N TYR A 201 5.10 -6.05 -20.40
CA TYR A 201 5.07 -6.11 -18.93
C TYR A 201 3.67 -5.95 -18.32
N TYR A 202 2.73 -5.38 -19.07
CA TYR A 202 1.37 -5.08 -18.61
C TYR A 202 0.33 -6.02 -19.20
N ARG A 203 0.73 -7.02 -20.01
CA ARG A 203 -0.20 -8.03 -20.53
C ARG A 203 -0.70 -8.90 -19.39
N LYS A 204 -2.00 -9.18 -19.36
CA LYS A 204 -2.60 -10.06 -18.34
C LYS A 204 -2.06 -11.49 -18.40
N GLU A 205 -1.66 -11.93 -19.59
CA GLU A 205 -1.04 -13.23 -19.86
C GLU A 205 0.33 -13.38 -19.19
N ASN A 206 1.06 -12.29 -18.92
CA ASN A 206 2.31 -12.33 -18.18
C ASN A 206 2.00 -12.48 -16.69
N GLN A 207 2.08 -13.74 -16.26
CA GLN A 207 1.55 -14.22 -15.00
C GLN A 207 2.40 -13.78 -13.82
N HIS A 208 1.74 -13.04 -12.94
CA HIS A 208 2.00 -12.87 -11.51
C HIS A 208 3.38 -12.33 -11.07
N PRO A 209 3.41 -11.28 -10.24
CA PRO A 209 4.67 -10.73 -9.74
C PRO A 209 5.44 -11.77 -8.92
N HIS A 210 6.69 -12.01 -9.30
CA HIS A 210 7.63 -12.85 -8.55
C HIS A 210 8.42 -11.96 -7.58
N PHE A 211 8.06 -11.96 -6.30
CA PHE A 211 8.69 -11.09 -5.28
C PHE A 211 10.16 -11.38 -5.00
N ALA A 212 10.66 -12.51 -5.47
CA ALA A 212 12.05 -12.90 -5.34
C ALA A 212 12.79 -13.00 -6.68
N ALA A 213 12.19 -12.48 -7.75
CA ALA A 213 12.88 -12.26 -9.01
C ALA A 213 13.60 -10.89 -8.98
N PRO A 214 14.70 -10.73 -9.75
CA PRO A 214 15.26 -9.41 -10.02
C PRO A 214 14.20 -8.47 -10.60
N TYR A 215 14.38 -7.17 -10.37
CA TYR A 215 13.55 -6.17 -11.02
C TYR A 215 13.67 -6.31 -12.54
N GLN A 216 12.54 -6.36 -13.22
CA GLN A 216 12.50 -6.39 -14.69
C GLN A 216 12.88 -5.05 -15.31
N ILE A 217 12.74 -3.97 -14.53
CA ILE A 217 13.08 -2.61 -14.89
C ILE A 217 13.93 -2.06 -13.74
N GLU A 218 15.15 -1.62 -14.06
CA GLU A 218 16.02 -0.92 -13.12
C GLU A 218 15.89 0.58 -13.38
N PRO A 219 15.05 1.31 -12.62
CA PRO A 219 14.98 2.75 -12.77
C PRO A 219 16.32 3.37 -12.35
N PRO A 220 16.76 4.47 -12.99
CA PRO A 220 17.94 5.19 -12.53
C PRO A 220 17.73 5.60 -11.08
N LEU A 221 18.61 5.14 -10.19
CA LEU A 221 18.64 5.58 -8.81
C LEU A 221 19.32 6.94 -8.75
N LEU A 222 18.73 7.89 -8.03
CA LEU A 222 19.42 9.13 -7.71
C LEU A 222 20.58 8.78 -6.79
N ASN A 223 21.76 9.31 -7.11
CA ASN A 223 22.92 9.10 -6.25
C ASN A 223 22.72 9.87 -4.95
N PRO A 224 22.94 9.24 -3.79
CA PRO A 224 22.96 9.96 -2.54
C PRO A 224 23.99 11.09 -2.56
N GLU A 225 23.63 12.23 -2.00
CA GLU A 225 24.43 13.45 -1.98
C GLU A 225 25.00 13.70 -0.58
N GLU A 226 26.18 14.32 -0.51
CA GLU A 226 26.72 14.81 0.75
C GLU A 226 25.96 16.05 1.21
N CYS A 227 25.38 15.97 2.40
CA CYS A 227 24.62 17.03 3.06
C CYS A 227 25.31 17.41 4.37
N TYR A 228 25.02 18.61 4.89
CA TYR A 228 25.53 19.07 6.18
C TYR A 228 24.41 19.25 7.19
N CYS A 229 24.62 18.74 8.41
CA CYS A 229 23.66 18.86 9.49
C CYS A 229 23.55 20.31 9.95
N ALA A 230 22.34 20.87 9.94
CA ALA A 230 22.09 22.24 10.39
C ALA A 230 22.33 22.43 11.91
N VAL A 231 22.31 21.35 12.69
CA VAL A 231 22.50 21.39 14.16
C VAL A 231 23.97 21.23 14.54
N THR A 232 24.68 20.30 13.91
CA THR A 232 26.03 19.90 14.32
C THR A 232 27.13 20.26 13.33
N GLY A 233 26.78 20.70 12.12
CA GLY A 233 27.73 20.96 11.03
C GLY A 233 28.37 19.71 10.42
N LYS A 234 28.14 18.51 10.99
CA LYS A 234 28.70 17.25 10.47
C LYS A 234 28.09 16.90 9.13
N SER A 235 28.91 16.39 8.20
CA SER A 235 28.39 15.85 6.95
C SER A 235 27.69 14.51 7.16
N PHE A 236 26.72 14.23 6.31
CA PHE A 236 26.02 12.95 6.22
C PHE A 236 25.51 12.74 4.80
N ILE A 237 25.28 11.48 4.43
CA ILE A 237 24.74 11.14 3.12
C ILE A 237 23.21 11.15 3.19
N SER A 238 22.57 11.82 2.23
CA SER A 238 21.11 11.87 2.10
C SER A 238 20.68 11.76 0.64
N ASP A 239 19.45 11.32 0.39
CA ASP A 239 18.86 11.31 -0.95
C ASP A 239 17.95 12.52 -1.09
N SER A 240 18.00 13.18 -2.26
CA SER A 240 17.05 14.22 -2.65
C SER A 240 15.57 13.82 -2.46
N LEU A 241 15.25 12.53 -2.59
CA LEU A 241 13.89 11.99 -2.40
C LEU A 241 13.45 12.02 -0.93
N PHE A 242 14.36 11.81 0.01
CA PHE A 242 14.09 11.86 1.44
C PHE A 242 14.21 13.30 1.93
N GLU A 243 13.38 14.23 1.41
CA GLU A 243 13.34 15.66 1.76
C GLU A 243 13.60 15.90 3.27
N LYS A 244 14.87 16.06 3.66
CA LYS A 244 15.32 16.21 5.05
C LYS A 244 14.67 15.24 6.06
N TYR A 245 14.31 14.03 5.66
CA TYR A 245 13.51 13.07 6.46
C TYR A 245 12.16 13.61 6.97
N GLY A 246 11.52 14.53 6.24
CA GLY A 246 10.28 15.17 6.70
C GLY A 246 10.48 16.30 7.70
N LEU A 247 11.71 16.85 7.82
CA LEU A 247 12.09 17.92 8.77
C LEU A 247 12.34 19.26 8.06
N THR A 248 12.13 20.37 8.76
CA THR A 248 12.31 21.72 8.15
C THR A 248 13.76 22.02 7.77
N ILE A 249 14.72 21.37 8.43
CA ILE A 249 16.17 21.53 8.25
C ILE A 249 16.85 20.16 8.07
N PRO A 250 17.98 20.07 7.35
CA PRO A 250 18.74 18.83 7.24
C PRO A 250 19.37 18.48 8.59
N VAL A 251 19.14 17.26 9.07
CA VAL A 251 19.62 16.80 10.38
C VAL A 251 20.28 15.43 10.24
N HIS A 252 21.48 15.31 10.79
CA HIS A 252 22.21 14.05 10.85
C HIS A 252 21.39 13.02 11.67
N PRO A 253 21.20 11.78 11.20
CA PRO A 253 20.35 10.78 11.86
C PRO A 253 20.63 10.54 13.35
N GLU A 254 21.91 10.57 13.77
CA GLU A 254 22.27 10.48 15.20
C GLU A 254 21.67 11.59 16.08
N VAL A 255 21.43 12.80 15.55
CA VAL A 255 20.79 13.89 16.29
C VAL A 255 19.32 13.56 16.59
N LEU A 256 18.64 12.80 15.71
CA LEU A 256 17.25 12.36 15.93
C LEU A 256 17.10 11.38 17.10
N LYS A 257 18.20 10.81 17.60
CA LYS A 257 18.19 9.97 18.80
C LYS A 257 18.27 10.79 20.10
N ASN A 258 18.58 12.08 20.02
CA ASN A 258 18.68 12.96 21.18
C ASN A 258 17.37 13.73 21.38
N THR A 259 16.75 13.56 22.55
CA THR A 259 15.49 14.19 22.92
C THR A 259 15.61 15.68 23.31
N GLU A 260 16.82 16.23 23.40
CA GLU A 260 17.07 17.63 23.73
C GLU A 260 16.85 18.57 22.54
N PHE A 261 16.86 18.05 21.31
CA PHE A 261 16.65 18.86 20.11
C PHE A 261 15.18 18.82 19.68
N ASN A 262 14.49 19.95 19.84
CA ASN A 262 13.16 20.15 19.26
C ASN A 262 13.28 20.62 17.81
N ILE A 263 13.09 19.70 16.87
CA ILE A 263 13.09 20.01 15.43
C ILE A 263 11.65 20.03 14.94
N ARG A 264 11.28 21.11 14.26
CA ARG A 264 9.96 21.23 13.63
C ARG A 264 9.89 20.25 12.45
N ILE A 265 8.89 19.39 12.45
CA ILE A 265 8.54 18.55 11.30
C ILE A 265 7.97 19.44 10.18
N LEU A 266 8.22 19.08 8.91
CA LEU A 266 7.63 19.76 7.74
C LEU A 266 6.11 19.70 7.74
N ASN A 267 5.53 18.71 8.44
CA ASN A 267 4.10 18.49 8.48
C ASN A 267 3.53 18.74 9.88
N GLU A 268 3.04 19.95 10.13
CA GLU A 268 2.35 20.32 11.37
C GLU A 268 0.91 19.78 11.47
N HIS A 269 0.42 19.15 10.40
CA HIS A 269 -0.95 18.65 10.30
C HIS A 269 -1.06 17.16 10.69
N LEU A 270 0.04 16.49 11.02
CA LEU A 270 0.02 15.13 11.59
C LEU A 270 -0.48 15.19 13.03
N GLN A 271 -1.81 15.17 13.21
CA GLN A 271 -2.41 14.87 14.50
C GLN A 271 -2.65 13.37 14.62
N PRO A 272 -2.15 12.68 15.66
CA PRO A 272 -2.49 11.29 15.90
C PRO A 272 -4.00 11.19 16.17
N ILE A 273 -4.75 10.63 15.22
CA ILE A 273 -6.19 10.45 15.36
C ILE A 273 -6.45 9.21 16.23
N TYR A 274 -6.60 9.42 17.54
CA TYR A 274 -7.12 8.39 18.45
C TYR A 274 -8.66 8.37 18.39
N ARG A 275 -9.24 7.57 17.49
CA ARG A 275 -10.71 7.40 17.43
C ARG A 275 -11.19 6.54 18.60
N ASN A 276 -11.70 7.18 19.66
CA ASN A 276 -12.38 6.49 20.75
C ASN A 276 -13.87 6.29 20.43
N ARG A 277 -14.36 5.07 20.65
CA ARG A 277 -15.74 4.65 20.39
C ARG A 277 -16.68 5.14 21.50
N SER A 278 -16.83 6.44 21.73
CA SER A 278 -18.00 6.91 22.47
C SER A 278 -19.19 6.78 21.55
N LYS A 279 -20.04 5.80 21.87
CA LYS A 279 -21.40 5.53 21.39
C LYS A 279 -21.89 6.53 20.34
N SER A 280 -22.14 6.03 19.13
CA SER A 280 -23.12 6.56 18.21
C SER A 280 -24.22 7.30 18.98
N ALA A 281 -24.32 8.61 18.76
CA ALA A 281 -25.52 9.36 19.11
C ALA A 281 -26.71 8.62 18.49
N LYS A 282 -27.75 8.46 19.31
CA LYS A 282 -29.02 7.85 18.93
C LYS A 282 -29.64 8.56 17.73
#